data_AF-A0A9X3EBM9-F1
#
_entry.id   AF-A0A9X3EBM9-F1
#
_cell.length_a   1.000
_cell.length_b   1.000
_cell.length_c   1.000
_cell.angle_alpha   90.00
_cell.angle_beta   90.00
_cell.angle_gamma   90.00
#
_symmetry.space_group_name_H-M   'P 1'
#
loop_
_entity.id
_entity.type
_entity.pdbx_description
1 polymer ?
#
loop_
_entity_poly.entity_id
_entity_poly.type
_entity_poly.pdbx_seq_one_letter_code
_entity_poly.pdbx_strand_id
1 'polypeptide(L)'
;MSDKTEAELDTDFDEFEGDHYQVTITVDVIASNPTEAAMLAYWSLNDELPDTFEVKNAEGESEEVTLTDEQKQEALADEIELDVL
;
A
#
# COMPACT_ATOMS: atom_id res chain seq x y z
N MET A 1 15.72 26.44 -10.02
CA MET A 1 15.38 25.94 -8.68
C MET A 1 13.92 26.29 -8.45
N SER A 2 12.95 25.39 -8.53
CA SER A 2 12.99 23.93 -8.42
C SER A 2 12.05 23.33 -9.46
N ASP A 3 12.58 22.40 -10.25
CA ASP A 3 11.76 21.41 -10.95
C ASP A 3 11.00 20.62 -9.88
N LYS A 4 9.68 20.76 -9.90
CA LYS A 4 8.80 19.82 -9.23
C LYS A 4 8.74 18.63 -10.16
N THR A 5 9.40 17.54 -9.78
CA THR A 5 9.17 16.24 -10.39
C THR A 5 7.72 15.85 -10.06
N GLU A 6 6.79 16.18 -10.96
CA GLU A 6 5.55 15.42 -11.06
C GLU A 6 5.99 13.98 -11.29
N ALA A 7 5.62 13.08 -10.38
CA ALA A 7 5.73 11.67 -10.66
C ALA A 7 4.91 11.43 -11.92
N GLU A 8 5.57 11.08 -13.03
CA GLU A 8 4.89 10.63 -14.23
C GLU A 8 4.09 9.38 -13.81
N LEU A 9 2.78 9.56 -13.64
CA LEU A 9 1.86 8.45 -13.44
C LEU A 9 1.99 7.57 -14.69
N ASP A 10 2.41 6.33 -14.47
CA ASP A 10 2.58 5.33 -15.50
C ASP A 10 1.27 5.18 -16.28
N THR A 11 1.24 5.63 -17.53
CA THR A 11 0.03 5.70 -18.37
C THR A 11 -0.50 4.34 -18.79
N ASP A 12 0.22 3.25 -18.49
CA ASP A 12 -0.23 1.88 -18.76
C ASP A 12 -1.39 1.42 -17.85
N PHE A 13 -1.78 2.22 -16.86
CA PHE A 13 -3.01 1.99 -16.06
C PHE A 13 -4.31 2.38 -16.78
N ASP A 14 -4.25 3.12 -17.91
CA ASP A 14 -5.44 3.64 -18.60
C ASP A 14 -6.26 2.54 -19.34
N GLU A 15 -5.75 1.31 -19.47
CA GLU A 15 -6.46 0.19 -20.12
C GLU A 15 -7.20 -0.75 -19.15
N PHE A 16 -7.11 -0.52 -17.84
CA PHE A 16 -7.85 -1.32 -16.85
C PHE A 16 -9.23 -0.70 -16.61
N GLU A 17 -10.32 -1.40 -16.98
CA GLU A 17 -11.71 -0.99 -16.70
C GLU A 17 -12.07 -1.17 -15.21
N GLY A 18 -11.30 -0.54 -14.31
CA GLY A 18 -11.53 -0.56 -12.87
C GLY A 18 -11.61 0.83 -12.26
N ASP A 19 -12.26 0.95 -11.10
CA ASP A 19 -12.23 2.18 -10.32
C ASP A 19 -10.82 2.40 -9.73
N HIS A 20 -10.36 3.65 -9.73
CA HIS A 20 -9.06 4.01 -9.17
C HIS A 20 -9.19 4.25 -7.67
N TYR A 21 -8.38 3.55 -6.88
CA TYR A 21 -8.28 3.70 -5.43
C TYR A 21 -6.84 4.01 -5.01
N GLN A 22 -6.68 4.96 -4.10
CA GLN A 22 -5.42 5.21 -3.40
C GLN A 22 -5.48 4.53 -2.03
N VAL A 23 -4.55 3.61 -1.76
CA VAL A 23 -4.43 2.91 -0.47
C VAL A 23 -3.29 3.52 0.34
N THR A 24 -3.55 3.88 1.60
CA THR A 24 -2.55 4.44 2.52
C THR A 24 -2.30 3.49 3.68
N ILE A 25 -1.02 3.19 3.94
CA ILE A 25 -0.57 2.43 5.09
C ILE A 25 0.10 3.39 6.08
N THR A 26 -0.41 3.44 7.31
CA THR A 26 0.15 4.25 8.39
C THR A 26 0.72 3.32 9.47
N VAL A 27 2.01 3.46 9.76
CA VAL A 27 2.69 2.72 10.84
C VAL A 27 3.19 3.70 11.88
N ASP A 28 2.70 3.58 13.12
CA ASP A 28 3.20 4.36 14.26
C ASP A 28 4.35 3.60 14.93
N VAL A 29 5.54 4.19 14.91
CA VAL A 29 6.75 3.59 15.50
C VAL A 29 7.44 4.58 16.42
N ILE A 30 7.91 4.08 17.56
CA ILE A 30 8.73 4.84 18.50
C ILE A 30 10.20 4.58 18.18
N ALA A 31 10.91 5.61 17.72
CA ALA A 31 12.31 5.51 17.32
C ALA A 31 13.12 6.73 17.79
N SER A 32 14.44 6.58 17.84
CA SER A 32 15.35 7.64 18.29
C SER A 32 15.71 8.62 17.17
N ASN A 33 15.52 8.25 15.90
CA ASN A 33 15.79 9.09 14.73
C ASN A 33 14.96 8.64 13.50
N PRO A 34 14.88 9.47 12.44
CA PRO A 34 14.07 9.17 11.26
C PRO A 34 14.51 7.92 10.48
N THR A 35 15.81 7.63 10.41
CA THR A 35 16.31 6.43 9.73
C THR A 35 15.90 5.17 10.47
N GLU A 36 16.03 5.18 11.80
CA GLU A 36 15.56 4.07 12.65
C GLU A 36 14.04 3.90 12.57
N ALA A 37 13.27 4.99 12.53
CA ALA A 37 11.82 4.92 12.31
C ALA A 37 11.48 4.24 10.98
N ALA A 38 12.15 4.60 9.89
CA ALA A 38 11.94 3.98 8.58
C ALA A 38 12.33 2.49 8.58
N MET A 39 13.42 2.11 9.24
CA MET A 39 13.83 0.71 9.37
C MET A 39 12.83 -0.10 10.19
N LEU A 40 12.33 0.43 11.30
CA LEU A 40 11.33 -0.23 12.14
C LEU A 40 10.01 -0.38 11.38
N ALA A 41 9.54 0.66 10.69
CA ALA A 41 8.34 0.58 9.87
C ALA A 41 8.49 -0.46 8.75
N TYR A 42 9.64 -0.51 8.08
CA TYR A 42 9.93 -1.52 7.06
C TYR A 42 9.90 -2.94 7.65
N TRP A 43 10.52 -3.15 8.81
CA TRP A 43 10.47 -4.44 9.50
C TRP A 43 9.06 -4.81 9.91
N SER A 44 8.28 -3.88 10.47
CA SER A 44 6.89 -4.12 10.84
C SER A 44 6.08 -4.60 9.64
N LEU A 45 6.16 -3.91 8.50
CA LEU A 45 5.45 -4.31 7.29
C LEU A 45 5.93 -5.65 6.72
N ASN A 46 7.20 -5.98 6.90
CA ASN A 46 7.78 -7.25 6.43
C ASN A 46 7.45 -8.43 7.37
N ASP A 47 7.20 -8.18 8.66
CA ASP A 47 6.85 -9.20 9.65
C ASP A 47 5.33 -9.42 9.70
N GLU A 48 4.54 -8.34 9.68
CA GLU A 48 3.09 -8.38 9.72
C GLU A 48 2.49 -7.19 8.94
N LEU A 49 1.74 -7.50 7.87
CA LEU A 49 0.97 -6.49 7.17
C LEU A 49 -0.22 -6.04 8.03
N PRO A 50 -0.57 -4.74 8.01
CA PRO A 50 -1.76 -4.27 8.71
C PRO A 50 -3.00 -4.98 8.17
N ASP A 51 -3.98 -5.18 9.04
CA ASP A 51 -5.26 -5.75 8.66
C ASP A 51 -6.26 -4.69 8.18
N THR A 52 -6.01 -3.43 8.49
CA THR A 52 -6.89 -2.29 8.20
C THR A 52 -6.15 -1.23 7.38
N PHE A 53 -6.81 -0.73 6.35
CA PHE A 53 -6.27 0.22 5.38
C PHE A 53 -7.20 1.42 5.22
N GLU A 54 -6.62 2.61 5.08
CA GLU A 54 -7.38 3.77 4.60
C GLU A 54 -7.37 3.75 3.06
N VAL A 55 -8.56 3.60 2.47
CA VAL A 55 -8.76 3.53 1.02
C VAL A 55 -9.51 4.77 0.59
N LYS A 56 -8.94 5.48 -0.39
CA LYS A 56 -9.52 6.69 -0.95
C LYS A 56 -9.95 6.47 -2.39
N ASN A 57 -11.22 6.72 -2.69
CA ASN A 57 -11.78 6.57 -4.03
C ASN A 57 -11.41 7.75 -4.96
N ALA A 58 -11.76 7.63 -6.24
CA ALA A 58 -11.51 8.65 -7.25
C ALA A 58 -12.22 10.00 -6.98
N GLU A 59 -13.33 9.98 -6.25
CA GLU A 59 -14.05 11.18 -5.82
C GLU A 59 -13.38 11.87 -4.60
N GLY A 60 -12.39 11.19 -4.02
CA GLY A 60 -11.57 11.66 -2.91
C GLY A 60 -12.13 11.36 -1.53
N GLU A 61 -13.13 10.48 -1.44
CA GLU A 61 -13.69 10.00 -0.18
C GLU A 61 -12.82 8.87 0.39
N SER A 62 -12.46 8.96 1.68
CA SER A 62 -11.69 7.94 2.40
C SER A 62 -12.62 7.04 3.21
N GLU A 63 -12.34 5.74 3.21
CA GLU A 63 -12.95 4.74 4.09
C GLU A 63 -11.89 3.82 4.73
N GLU A 64 -12.14 3.36 5.95
CA GLU A 64 -11.33 2.32 6.59
C GLU A 64 -11.84 0.94 6.19
N VAL A 65 -10.97 0.13 5.59
CA VAL A 65 -11.25 -1.22 5.13
C VAL A 65 -10.41 -2.22 5.92
N THR A 66 -11.06 -3.10 6.67
CA THR A 66 -10.40 -4.21 7.37
C THR A 66 -10.55 -5.50 6.59
N LEU A 67 -9.44 -6.15 6.24
CA LEU A 67 -9.43 -7.45 5.56
C LEU A 67 -9.73 -8.58 6.54
N THR A 68 -10.57 -9.52 6.09
CA THR A 68 -10.79 -10.79 6.79
C THR A 68 -9.60 -11.73 6.62
N ASP A 69 -9.46 -12.73 7.51
CA ASP A 69 -8.35 -13.69 7.43
C ASP A 69 -8.38 -14.53 6.14
N GLU A 70 -9.55 -14.77 5.56
CA GLU A 70 -9.70 -15.45 4.27
C GLU A 70 -9.15 -14.58 3.12
N GLN A 71 -9.50 -13.29 3.09
CA GLN A 71 -8.99 -12.34 2.09
C GLN A 71 -7.48 -12.10 2.21
N LYS A 72 -6.93 -12.10 3.43
CA LYS A 72 -5.48 -12.03 3.65
C LYS A 72 -4.77 -13.25 3.07
N GLN A 73 -5.33 -14.45 3.27
CA GLN A 73 -4.78 -15.69 2.73
C GLN A 73 -4.87 -15.74 1.21
N GLU A 74 -5.99 -15.30 0.63
CA GLU A 74 -6.17 -15.18 -0.82
C GLU A 74 -5.14 -14.25 -1.44
N ALA A 75 -4.96 -13.05 -0.87
CA ALA A 75 -3.97 -12.08 -1.34
C ALA A 75 -2.52 -12.62 -1.30
N LEU A 76 -2.16 -13.37 -0.25
CA LEU A 76 -0.84 -14.00 -0.15
C LEU A 76 -0.67 -15.21 -1.07
N ALA A 77 -1.76 -15.91 -1.40
CA ALA A 77 -1.72 -17.06 -2.30
C ALA A 77 -1.49 -16.62 -3.76
N ASP A 78 -2.09 -15.51 -4.18
CA ASP A 78 -1.92 -14.95 -5.53
C ASP A 78 -0.47 -14.50 -5.81
N GLU A 79 0.27 -14.01 -4.81
CA GLU A 79 1.71 -13.72 -4.96
C GLU A 79 2.54 -14.98 -5.25
N ILE A 80 2.15 -16.15 -4.74
CA ILE A 80 2.88 -17.41 -4.91
C ILE A 80 2.75 -17.96 -6.34
N GLU A 81 1.63 -17.71 -7.03
CA GLU A 81 1.46 -18.19 -8.41
C GLU A 81 2.21 -17.33 -9.46
N LEU A 82 2.48 -16.06 -9.16
CA LEU A 82 3.22 -15.16 -10.06
C LEU A 82 4.74 -15.42 -10.12
N ASP A 83 5.35 -16.02 -9.08
CA ASP A 83 6.80 -16.29 -9.02
C ASP A 83 7.20 -17.65 -9.66
N VAL A 84 6.24 -18.39 -10.25
CA VAL A 84 6.46 -19.73 -10.83
C VAL A 84 6.42 -19.75 -12.37
N LEU A 85 6.21 -18.60 -13.03
CA LEU A 85 6.12 -18.47 -14.51
C LEU A 85 7.36 -17.81 -15.15
#